data_AF-A0A959KKL7-F1
#
_entry.id   AF-A0A959KKL7-F1
#
_cell.length_a   1.000
_cell.length_b   1.000
_cell.length_c   1.000
_cell.angle_alpha   90.00
_cell.angle_beta   90.00
_cell.angle_gamma   90.00
#
_symmetry.space_group_name_H-M   'P 1'
#
loop_
_entity.id
_entity.type
_entity.pdbx_description
1 polymer ?
#
loop_
_entity_poly.entity_id
_entity_poly.type
_entity_poly.pdbx_seq_one_letter_code
_entity_poly.pdbx_strand_id
1 'polypeptide(L)'
;SGPVTLGTTTGTAGSWTKACFFGWTAPPGVTSGMLRIVQVNSVSFNDYGIDNIQFGSCCSSTNLLENPGFEAGNTGFISSLPFNCTCAAGSYCVSPNARDKCTNSLWESITAPDGSSNFLIVDGTFSTINFIVWQQDVNVSLGELYDFCFDFYPDLSGGGVVELAAEIFDGTTTHQLGTTAGCAADAWCQVCFNDWPATVNGVVTIRLLQNNDPQYADFGIDNVEFGGCLTTTDISEVRLPQIFPLEVYPNPFTQELTVSLQSLPLQDIKLTVSDLWGRELTRQVVSGGSTHTLAVGQLPAGVYLVAATDRDGRIWRSRVVKQ
;
A
#
# COMPACT_ATOMS: atom_id res chain seq x y z
N SER A 1 -6.91 -9.86 20.65
CA SER A 1 -7.14 -8.55 20.02
C SER A 1 -8.30 -8.68 19.04
N GLY A 2 -9.20 -7.69 18.99
CA GLY A 2 -10.25 -7.67 17.96
C GLY A 2 -9.69 -7.33 16.58
N PRO A 3 -10.50 -7.44 15.51
CA PRO A 3 -10.10 -6.99 14.18
C PRO A 3 -9.81 -5.48 14.21
N VAL A 4 -8.72 -5.08 13.56
CA VAL A 4 -8.37 -3.66 13.33
C VAL A 4 -8.90 -3.28 11.95
N THR A 5 -9.71 -2.23 11.88
CA THR A 5 -10.16 -1.66 10.60
C THR A 5 -9.07 -0.74 10.08
N LEU A 6 -8.50 -1.06 8.92
CA LEU A 6 -7.46 -0.24 8.27
C LEU A 6 -8.05 1.01 7.60
N GLY A 7 -9.27 0.90 7.08
CA GLY A 7 -10.00 2.01 6.48
C GLY A 7 -11.22 1.55 5.67
N THR A 8 -11.84 2.49 4.98
CA THR A 8 -12.96 2.28 4.06
C THR A 8 -12.76 3.09 2.79
N THR A 9 -13.18 2.57 1.64
CA THR A 9 -13.07 3.28 0.35
C THR A 9 -14.34 3.15 -0.48
N THR A 10 -14.46 4.01 -1.49
CA THR A 10 -15.49 3.98 -2.55
C THR A 10 -14.80 4.12 -3.90
N GLY A 11 -15.37 3.56 -4.96
CA GLY A 11 -14.84 3.68 -6.32
C GLY A 11 -15.75 4.46 -7.26
N THR A 12 -15.20 4.87 -8.40
CA THR A 12 -15.96 5.48 -9.50
C THR A 12 -16.45 4.40 -10.47
N ALA A 13 -17.74 4.40 -10.80
CA ALA A 13 -18.32 3.43 -11.71
C ALA A 13 -17.64 3.47 -13.10
N GLY A 14 -17.27 2.30 -13.62
CA GLY A 14 -16.61 2.16 -14.92
C GLY A 14 -15.12 2.49 -14.92
N SER A 15 -14.48 2.66 -13.77
CA SER A 15 -13.05 2.94 -13.65
C SER A 15 -12.42 2.19 -12.48
N TRP A 16 -11.14 1.80 -12.62
CA TRP A 16 -10.37 1.28 -11.50
C TRP A 16 -10.03 2.41 -10.54
N THR A 17 -10.21 2.16 -9.23
CA THR A 17 -9.83 3.11 -8.16
C THR A 17 -8.77 2.43 -7.29
N LYS A 18 -7.57 3.02 -7.20
CA LYS A 18 -6.53 2.56 -6.26
C LYS A 18 -6.91 3.03 -4.86
N ALA A 19 -6.89 2.12 -3.90
CA ALA A 19 -7.12 2.43 -2.49
C ALA A 19 -5.91 2.01 -1.67
N CYS A 20 -5.34 2.96 -0.93
CA CYS A 20 -4.23 2.74 -0.01
C CYS A 20 -4.71 2.99 1.43
N PHE A 21 -4.40 2.08 2.34
CA PHE A 21 -4.72 2.21 3.76
C PHE A 21 -3.43 2.14 4.58
N PHE A 22 -3.25 3.11 5.48
CA PHE A 22 -2.02 3.34 6.21
C PHE A 22 -2.18 3.04 7.71
N GLY A 23 -1.07 2.94 8.44
CA GLY A 23 -1.09 3.00 9.91
C GLY A 23 -1.28 1.69 10.66
N TRP A 24 -1.11 0.53 10.02
CA TRP A 24 -1.07 -0.75 10.74
C TRP A 24 0.35 -1.10 11.17
N THR A 25 0.58 -1.15 12.48
CA THR A 25 1.79 -1.72 13.05
C THR A 25 1.48 -3.12 13.57
N ALA A 26 2.22 -4.12 13.09
CA ALA A 26 2.11 -5.47 13.62
C ALA A 26 2.51 -5.47 15.12
N PRO A 27 1.66 -5.98 16.02
CA PRO A 27 2.04 -6.12 17.42
C PRO A 27 3.30 -7.00 17.58
N PRO A 28 4.14 -6.77 18.60
CA PRO A 28 5.35 -7.56 18.83
C PRO A 28 5.05 -9.06 18.86
N GLY A 29 5.81 -9.84 18.08
CA GLY A 29 5.69 -11.30 18.02
C GLY A 29 4.61 -11.84 17.07
N VAL A 30 3.88 -10.99 16.34
CA VAL A 30 2.93 -11.44 15.31
C VAL A 30 3.67 -11.78 14.02
N THR A 31 3.65 -13.04 13.62
CA THR A 31 4.28 -13.52 12.37
C THR A 31 3.29 -13.78 11.25
N SER A 32 1.98 -13.69 11.51
CA SER A 32 0.92 -13.89 10.53
C SER A 32 -0.35 -13.15 10.93
N GLY A 33 -1.10 -12.61 9.96
CA GLY A 33 -2.39 -11.96 10.17
C GLY A 33 -3.38 -12.31 9.06
N MET A 34 -4.68 -12.13 9.32
CA MET A 34 -5.72 -12.30 8.32
C MET A 34 -6.18 -10.93 7.81
N LEU A 35 -6.01 -10.68 6.52
CA LEU A 35 -6.59 -9.52 5.84
C LEU A 35 -8.01 -9.84 5.37
N ARG A 36 -8.93 -8.89 5.52
CA ARG A 36 -10.31 -9.00 5.05
C ARG A 36 -10.72 -7.72 4.34
N ILE A 37 -11.22 -7.84 3.12
CA ILE A 37 -11.95 -6.79 2.43
C ILE A 37 -13.44 -7.09 2.62
N VAL A 38 -14.17 -6.11 3.15
CA VAL A 38 -15.57 -6.30 3.53
C VAL A 38 -16.40 -5.19 2.90
N GLN A 39 -17.47 -5.59 2.22
CA GLN A 39 -18.49 -4.66 1.76
C GLN A 39 -19.26 -4.11 2.96
N VAL A 40 -19.18 -2.79 3.16
CA VAL A 40 -19.80 -2.12 4.31
C VAL A 40 -21.16 -1.49 3.99
N ASN A 41 -21.53 -1.39 2.70
CA ASN A 41 -22.83 -0.90 2.26
C ASN A 41 -23.54 -1.91 1.35
N SER A 42 -24.87 -1.98 1.42
CA SER A 42 -25.68 -2.87 0.59
C SER A 42 -26.83 -2.08 -0.04
N VAL A 43 -26.62 -1.63 -1.27
CA VAL A 43 -27.68 -1.07 -2.12
C VAL A 43 -27.81 -1.92 -3.39
N SER A 44 -28.95 -1.88 -4.06
CA SER A 44 -29.17 -2.65 -5.29
C SER A 44 -28.11 -2.33 -6.34
N PHE A 45 -27.60 -3.35 -7.04
CA PHE A 45 -26.64 -3.24 -8.17
C PHE A 45 -25.25 -2.67 -7.81
N ASN A 46 -24.72 -2.97 -6.62
CA ASN A 46 -23.40 -2.51 -6.18
C ASN A 46 -22.28 -3.56 -6.35
N ASP A 47 -22.29 -4.29 -7.47
CA ASP A 47 -21.22 -5.23 -7.81
C ASP A 47 -19.88 -4.50 -8.02
N TYR A 48 -18.77 -5.09 -7.57
CA TYR A 48 -17.43 -4.53 -7.74
C TYR A 48 -16.40 -5.63 -8.04
N GLY A 49 -15.37 -5.27 -8.79
CA GLY A 49 -14.15 -6.06 -8.94
C GLY A 49 -13.09 -5.61 -7.93
N ILE A 50 -12.27 -6.55 -7.46
CA ILE A 50 -11.07 -6.27 -6.69
C ILE A 50 -9.92 -6.95 -7.42
N ASP A 51 -8.82 -6.23 -7.62
CA ASP A 51 -7.61 -6.76 -8.21
C ASP A 51 -6.37 -6.09 -7.58
N ASN A 52 -5.19 -6.65 -7.82
CA ASN A 52 -3.89 -6.12 -7.40
C ASN A 52 -3.80 -5.82 -5.89
N ILE A 53 -4.30 -6.75 -5.07
CA ILE A 53 -4.18 -6.64 -3.61
C ILE A 53 -2.72 -6.85 -3.25
N GLN A 54 -2.10 -5.79 -2.73
CA GLN A 54 -0.72 -5.81 -2.27
C GLN A 54 -0.62 -5.45 -0.79
N PHE A 55 0.29 -6.12 -0.08
CA PHE A 55 0.73 -5.72 1.25
C PHE A 55 2.17 -5.24 1.12
N GLY A 56 2.37 -3.95 1.35
CA GLY A 56 3.67 -3.32 1.36
C GLY A 56 3.88 -2.63 2.69
N SER A 57 5.14 -2.51 3.13
CA SER A 57 5.48 -1.38 4.00
C SER A 57 5.26 -0.12 3.17
N CYS A 58 4.51 0.85 3.67
CA CYS A 58 4.62 2.21 3.17
C CYS A 58 6.10 2.58 3.21
N CYS A 59 6.62 3.08 2.09
CA CYS A 59 8.04 3.24 1.85
C CYS A 59 8.65 4.03 3.01
N SER A 60 9.30 3.31 3.93
CA SER A 60 9.93 3.87 5.12
C SER A 60 11.43 4.00 4.92
N SER A 61 11.88 4.01 3.66
CA SER A 61 13.26 4.36 3.42
C SER A 61 13.47 5.79 3.85
N THR A 62 14.67 6.05 4.34
CA THR A 62 15.16 7.39 4.57
C THR A 62 14.92 8.20 3.31
N ASN A 63 14.21 9.33 3.43
CA ASN A 63 14.10 10.30 2.35
C ASN A 63 15.52 10.61 1.86
N LEU A 64 15.78 10.35 0.58
CA LEU A 64 17.10 10.46 -0.03
C LEU A 64 17.43 11.92 -0.37
N LEU A 65 16.45 12.82 -0.23
CA LEU A 65 16.58 14.23 -0.49
C LEU A 65 17.17 14.98 0.71
N GLU A 66 18.06 15.92 0.40
CA GLU A 66 18.51 16.95 1.30
C GLU A 66 17.48 18.08 1.38
N ASN A 67 17.26 18.58 2.60
CA ASN A 67 16.33 19.68 2.89
C ASN A 67 14.91 19.52 2.28
N PRO A 68 14.25 18.37 2.45
CA PRO A 68 12.99 18.05 1.75
C PRO A 68 11.81 18.97 2.07
N GLY A 69 11.77 19.50 3.31
CA GLY A 69 10.75 20.44 3.77
C GLY A 69 11.25 21.88 3.86
N PHE A 70 12.34 22.23 3.15
CA PHE A 70 12.86 23.61 3.06
C PHE A 70 13.26 24.32 4.38
N GLU A 71 13.32 23.60 5.51
CA GLU A 71 13.68 24.14 6.82
C GLU A 71 15.08 24.75 6.90
N ALA A 72 16.02 24.27 6.08
CA ALA A 72 17.34 24.87 5.93
C ALA A 72 17.36 26.05 4.94
N GLY A 73 16.20 26.59 4.57
CA GLY A 73 16.03 27.72 3.67
C GLY A 73 16.35 27.38 2.21
N ASN A 74 16.93 28.33 1.49
CA ASN A 74 17.33 28.20 0.08
C ASN A 74 18.62 27.37 -0.09
N THR A 75 18.60 26.11 0.33
CA THR A 75 19.71 25.16 0.22
C THR A 75 19.20 23.77 -0.14
N GLY A 76 20.06 22.89 -0.67
CA GLY A 76 19.71 21.49 -0.98
C GLY A 76 18.95 21.27 -2.28
N PHE A 77 18.66 22.30 -3.08
CA PHE A 77 18.03 22.16 -4.39
C PHE A 77 18.53 23.20 -5.39
N ILE A 78 18.22 23.00 -6.66
CA ILE A 78 18.51 23.93 -7.76
C ILE A 78 17.21 24.34 -8.42
N SER A 79 17.12 25.62 -8.81
CA SER A 79 16.05 26.16 -9.64
C SER A 79 16.65 26.91 -10.82
N SER A 80 15.94 26.91 -11.97
CA SER A 80 16.25 27.81 -13.08
C SER A 80 15.78 29.25 -12.82
N LEU A 81 14.91 29.45 -11.82
CA LEU A 81 14.45 30.76 -11.41
C LEU A 81 15.48 31.43 -10.48
N PRO A 82 15.62 32.77 -10.49
CA PRO A 82 16.37 33.49 -9.48
C PRO A 82 15.70 33.43 -8.10
N PHE A 83 16.50 33.29 -7.05
CA PHE A 83 16.02 33.47 -5.67
C PHE A 83 15.74 34.94 -5.40
N ASN A 84 14.48 35.28 -5.13
CA ASN A 84 14.03 36.61 -4.81
C ASN A 84 12.76 36.58 -3.93
N CYS A 85 12.89 37.03 -2.69
CA CYS A 85 11.78 37.18 -1.74
C CYS A 85 11.14 38.57 -1.77
N THR A 86 11.21 39.25 -2.93
CA THR A 86 10.45 40.46 -3.23
C THR A 86 9.59 40.20 -4.45
N CYS A 87 8.43 40.86 -4.52
CA CYS A 87 7.41 40.66 -5.54
C CYS A 87 7.97 40.86 -6.96
N ALA A 88 8.41 39.79 -7.59
CA ALA A 88 9.17 39.79 -8.83
C ALA A 88 8.85 38.52 -9.61
N ALA A 89 8.15 38.70 -10.73
CA ALA A 89 7.75 37.59 -11.60
C ALA A 89 8.95 36.76 -12.08
N GLY A 90 8.71 35.46 -12.25
CA GLY A 90 9.75 34.52 -12.65
C GLY A 90 10.84 34.38 -11.60
N SER A 91 10.47 34.21 -10.34
CA SER A 91 11.42 34.03 -9.24
C SER A 91 10.84 33.15 -8.15
N TYR A 92 11.68 32.65 -7.25
CA TYR A 92 11.23 31.85 -6.11
C TYR A 92 11.72 32.42 -4.77
N CYS A 93 11.05 32.04 -3.69
CA CYS A 93 11.43 32.35 -2.32
C CYS A 93 11.24 31.10 -1.46
N VAL A 94 11.88 31.07 -0.29
CA VAL A 94 11.65 30.05 0.74
C VAL A 94 11.31 30.79 2.03
N SER A 95 10.09 30.61 2.52
CA SER A 95 9.55 31.36 3.67
C SER A 95 8.37 30.60 4.29
N PRO A 96 7.96 30.88 5.54
CA PRO A 96 6.84 30.19 6.16
C PRO A 96 5.47 30.72 5.73
N ASN A 97 5.41 31.83 4.99
CA ASN A 97 4.17 32.35 4.43
C ASN A 97 4.33 32.81 2.98
N ALA A 98 3.37 32.46 2.12
CA ALA A 98 3.35 32.88 0.71
C ALA A 98 3.45 34.40 0.54
N ARG A 99 2.79 35.17 1.42
CA ARG A 99 2.76 36.64 1.38
C ARG A 99 4.11 37.27 1.75
N ASP A 100 5.05 36.51 2.31
CA ASP A 100 6.42 37.00 2.53
C ASP A 100 7.14 37.26 1.20
N LYS A 101 6.78 36.52 0.14
CA LYS A 101 7.33 36.76 -1.20
C LYS A 101 6.77 38.02 -1.84
N CYS A 102 5.47 38.26 -1.67
CA CYS A 102 4.81 39.46 -2.16
C CYS A 102 3.71 39.95 -1.20
N THR A 103 3.90 41.13 -0.61
CA THR A 103 3.06 41.65 0.49
C THR A 103 1.75 42.28 0.04
N ASN A 104 1.32 42.09 -1.20
CA ASN A 104 0.11 42.71 -1.73
C ASN A 104 -1.13 41.85 -1.43
N SER A 105 -2.33 42.38 -1.74
CA SER A 105 -3.59 41.71 -1.46
C SER A 105 -3.98 40.62 -2.47
N LEU A 106 -3.25 40.47 -3.57
CA LEU A 106 -3.45 39.40 -4.55
C LEU A 106 -2.91 38.08 -4.00
N TRP A 107 -1.75 38.13 -3.32
CA TRP A 107 -1.11 36.96 -2.74
C TRP A 107 -1.85 36.48 -1.50
N GLU A 108 -2.18 35.20 -1.47
CA GLU A 108 -2.80 34.55 -0.33
C GLU A 108 -1.84 34.51 0.87
N SER A 109 -2.40 34.48 2.08
CA SER A 109 -1.64 34.32 3.32
C SER A 109 -1.68 32.86 3.76
N ILE A 110 -1.07 32.00 2.95
CA ILE A 110 -0.99 30.57 3.19
C ILE A 110 0.35 30.23 3.82
N THR A 111 0.31 29.34 4.82
CA THR A 111 1.48 28.71 5.44
C THR A 111 1.74 27.35 4.83
N ALA A 112 2.90 26.77 5.12
CA ALA A 112 3.19 25.37 4.84
C ALA A 112 2.09 24.41 5.35
N PRO A 113 2.02 23.16 4.85
CA PRO A 113 1.03 22.16 5.24
C PRO A 113 0.98 21.88 6.75
N ASP A 114 2.11 21.98 7.44
CA ASP A 114 2.21 21.77 8.89
C ASP A 114 1.80 23.02 9.72
N GLY A 115 1.58 24.15 9.05
CA GLY A 115 1.16 25.43 9.60
C GLY A 115 2.28 26.41 9.99
N SER A 116 3.56 26.04 9.91
CA SER A 116 4.65 26.94 10.36
C SER A 116 6.03 26.72 9.74
N SER A 117 6.28 25.61 9.04
CA SER A 117 7.53 25.35 8.32
C SER A 117 7.73 26.29 7.14
N ASN A 118 8.97 26.38 6.66
CA ASN A 118 9.27 27.00 5.38
C ASN A 118 8.71 26.12 4.27
N PHE A 119 8.35 26.75 3.15
CA PHE A 119 8.06 26.04 1.91
C PHE A 119 8.60 26.82 0.71
N LEU A 120 8.71 26.15 -0.44
CA LEU A 120 9.10 26.79 -1.69
C LEU A 120 7.92 27.56 -2.27
N ILE A 121 8.09 28.87 -2.43
CA ILE A 121 7.09 29.79 -2.96
C ILE A 121 7.56 30.25 -4.34
N VAL A 122 6.76 30.01 -5.38
CA VAL A 122 7.10 30.33 -6.76
C VAL A 122 6.18 31.42 -7.28
N ASP A 123 6.77 32.49 -7.82
CA ASP A 123 6.09 33.52 -8.61
C ASP A 123 6.46 33.22 -10.06
N GLY A 124 5.53 32.55 -10.75
CA GLY A 124 5.79 31.97 -12.06
C GLY A 124 6.02 33.04 -13.13
N THR A 125 6.33 32.59 -14.34
CA THR A 125 6.39 33.49 -15.51
C THR A 125 5.15 33.32 -16.36
N PHE A 126 4.62 34.42 -16.90
CA PHE A 126 3.45 34.46 -17.79
C PHE A 126 3.82 34.36 -19.29
N SER A 127 4.82 33.55 -19.65
CA SER A 127 5.16 33.32 -21.07
C SER A 127 6.08 32.14 -21.37
N THR A 128 6.56 31.42 -20.34
CA THR A 128 7.51 30.31 -20.51
C THR A 128 7.06 29.14 -19.65
N ILE A 129 6.96 27.96 -20.27
CA ILE A 129 6.73 26.68 -19.61
C ILE A 129 7.98 25.81 -19.73
N ASN A 130 7.99 24.68 -19.01
CA ASN A 130 9.04 23.67 -19.01
C ASN A 130 10.41 24.18 -18.54
N PHE A 131 10.42 25.10 -17.57
CA PHE A 131 11.62 25.47 -16.83
C PHE A 131 11.67 24.71 -15.50
N ILE A 132 12.88 24.47 -14.99
CA ILE A 132 13.10 23.75 -13.74
C ILE A 132 12.73 24.66 -12.58
N VAL A 133 11.72 24.25 -11.83
CA VAL A 133 11.29 24.93 -10.61
C VAL A 133 12.12 24.44 -9.43
N TRP A 134 12.32 23.12 -9.36
CA TRP A 134 13.08 22.44 -8.32
C TRP A 134 13.75 21.21 -8.93
N GLN A 135 14.99 20.95 -8.56
CA GLN A 135 15.65 19.69 -8.85
C GLN A 135 16.70 19.32 -7.79
N GLN A 136 16.97 18.03 -7.68
CA GLN A 136 18.04 17.51 -6.84
C GLN A 136 18.61 16.21 -7.43
N ASP A 137 19.91 15.99 -7.24
CA ASP A 137 20.60 14.76 -7.61
C ASP A 137 20.53 13.75 -6.45
N VAL A 138 20.17 12.51 -6.74
CA VAL A 138 20.07 11.42 -5.75
C VAL A 138 20.69 10.14 -6.27
N ASN A 139 21.23 9.31 -5.37
CA ASN A 139 21.74 8.00 -5.73
C ASN A 139 20.63 6.95 -5.72
N VAL A 140 20.52 6.17 -6.80
CA VAL A 140 19.58 5.06 -6.96
C VAL A 140 20.31 3.76 -7.31
N SER A 141 19.67 2.64 -7.00
CA SER A 141 20.17 1.30 -7.29
C SER A 141 19.36 0.65 -8.40
N LEU A 142 20.04 0.08 -9.40
CA LEU A 142 19.40 -0.53 -10.57
C LEU A 142 18.39 -1.60 -10.15
N GLY A 143 17.15 -1.49 -10.66
CA GLY A 143 16.08 -2.45 -10.42
C GLY A 143 15.26 -2.21 -9.15
N GLU A 144 15.69 -1.30 -8.27
CA GLU A 144 14.88 -0.88 -7.13
C GLU A 144 13.73 0.04 -7.58
N LEU A 145 12.62 0.00 -6.84
CA LEU A 145 11.46 0.87 -7.04
C LEU A 145 11.57 2.10 -6.14
N TYR A 146 11.19 3.26 -6.65
CA TYR A 146 11.19 4.51 -5.90
C TYR A 146 9.86 5.24 -6.03
N ASP A 147 9.46 5.88 -4.93
CA ASP A 147 8.34 6.80 -4.91
C ASP A 147 8.85 8.23 -4.87
N PHE A 148 8.14 9.13 -5.55
CA PHE A 148 8.35 10.56 -5.51
C PHE A 148 7.06 11.26 -5.11
N CYS A 149 7.05 11.93 -3.95
CA CYS A 149 5.90 12.66 -3.44
C CYS A 149 6.25 14.10 -3.07
N PHE A 150 5.25 14.98 -3.04
CA PHE A 150 5.36 16.32 -2.48
C PHE A 150 3.98 16.90 -2.19
N ASP A 151 3.93 17.89 -1.30
CA ASP A 151 2.76 18.74 -1.10
C ASP A 151 2.81 19.92 -2.07
N PHE A 152 1.67 20.24 -2.69
CA PHE A 152 1.54 21.25 -3.73
C PHE A 152 0.33 22.16 -3.48
N TYR A 153 0.53 23.47 -3.60
CA TYR A 153 -0.51 24.49 -3.53
C TYR A 153 -0.61 25.20 -4.89
N PRO A 154 -1.62 24.92 -5.74
CA PRO A 154 -1.57 25.26 -7.15
C PRO A 154 -1.80 26.72 -7.56
N ASP A 155 -2.37 27.55 -6.68
CA ASP A 155 -2.68 28.96 -7.00
C ASP A 155 -2.55 29.86 -5.77
N LEU A 156 -1.48 30.65 -5.70
CA LEU A 156 -1.22 31.57 -4.59
C LEU A 156 -1.73 33.00 -4.82
N SER A 157 -2.25 33.33 -6.01
CA SER A 157 -2.53 34.72 -6.38
C SER A 157 -3.83 34.95 -7.17
N GLY A 158 -4.67 33.92 -7.34
CA GLY A 158 -5.96 33.96 -8.02
C GLY A 158 -5.84 33.89 -9.55
N GLY A 159 -4.75 33.31 -10.04
CA GLY A 159 -4.37 33.27 -11.44
C GLY A 159 -4.92 32.10 -12.26
N GLY A 160 -5.23 31.02 -11.56
CA GLY A 160 -5.57 29.73 -12.15
C GLY A 160 -4.61 28.62 -11.71
N VAL A 161 -5.04 27.39 -11.88
CA VAL A 161 -4.35 26.20 -11.38
C VAL A 161 -3.09 25.93 -12.19
N VAL A 162 -1.94 26.05 -11.54
CA VAL A 162 -0.66 25.61 -12.10
C VAL A 162 -0.58 24.09 -12.10
N GLU A 163 0.00 23.55 -13.17
CA GLU A 163 0.32 22.15 -13.34
C GLU A 163 1.84 22.00 -13.41
N LEU A 164 2.39 21.08 -12.61
CA LEU A 164 3.80 20.69 -12.67
C LEU A 164 3.94 19.34 -13.36
N ALA A 165 5.02 19.17 -14.10
CA ALA A 165 5.49 17.88 -14.58
C ALA A 165 6.63 17.39 -13.68
N ALA A 166 6.54 16.13 -13.27
CA ALA A 166 7.59 15.44 -12.53
C ALA A 166 8.35 14.49 -13.47
N GLU A 167 9.67 14.57 -13.45
CA GLU A 167 10.54 13.73 -14.28
C GLU A 167 11.82 13.33 -13.55
N ILE A 168 12.43 12.24 -14.02
CA ILE A 168 13.75 11.78 -13.59
C ILE A 168 14.68 11.74 -14.80
N PHE A 169 15.86 12.35 -14.68
CA PHE A 169 16.91 12.32 -15.69
C PHE A 169 18.07 11.43 -15.22
N ASP A 170 18.37 10.37 -15.96
CA ASP A 170 19.40 9.39 -15.61
C ASP A 170 20.80 9.70 -16.17
N GLY A 171 21.00 10.92 -16.69
CA GLY A 171 22.20 11.32 -17.43
C GLY A 171 22.09 11.11 -18.94
N THR A 172 21.14 10.29 -19.41
CA THR A 172 20.94 10.00 -20.83
C THR A 172 19.50 10.19 -21.29
N THR A 173 18.55 9.77 -20.47
CA THR A 173 17.12 9.69 -20.78
C THR A 173 16.33 10.41 -19.71
N THR A 174 15.29 11.11 -20.15
CA THR A 174 14.29 11.70 -19.26
C THR A 174 13.10 10.74 -19.16
N HIS A 175 12.79 10.33 -17.95
CA HIS A 175 11.65 9.50 -17.58
C HIS A 175 10.55 10.38 -17.03
N GLN A 176 9.43 10.48 -17.75
CA GLN A 176 8.26 11.23 -17.29
C GLN A 176 7.51 10.41 -16.23
N LEU A 177 7.30 10.99 -15.05
CA LEU A 177 6.53 10.35 -13.97
C LEU A 177 5.04 10.67 -14.07
N GLY A 178 4.71 11.92 -14.40
CA GLY A 178 3.35 12.40 -14.56
C GLY A 178 3.22 13.89 -14.24
N THR A 179 1.99 14.34 -13.99
CA THR A 179 1.70 15.74 -13.70
C THR A 179 0.82 15.93 -12.47
N THR A 180 0.75 17.15 -11.94
CA THR A 180 -0.10 17.53 -10.79
C THR A 180 -1.56 17.83 -11.18
N ALA A 181 -1.99 17.40 -12.36
CA ALA A 181 -3.35 17.62 -12.84
C ALA A 181 -4.40 17.10 -11.84
N GLY A 182 -5.40 17.93 -11.55
CA GLY A 182 -6.51 17.59 -10.65
C GLY A 182 -6.41 18.12 -9.23
N CYS A 183 -5.31 18.77 -8.85
CA CYS A 183 -5.27 19.53 -7.61
C CYS A 183 -6.19 20.76 -7.65
N ALA A 184 -6.88 21.03 -6.53
CA ALA A 184 -7.76 22.19 -6.39
C ALA A 184 -6.93 23.46 -6.12
N ALA A 185 -7.37 24.61 -6.63
CA ALA A 185 -6.66 25.89 -6.53
C ALA A 185 -6.35 26.31 -5.08
N ASP A 186 -7.34 26.18 -4.18
CA ASP A 186 -7.31 26.83 -2.86
C ASP A 186 -6.97 25.86 -1.71
N ALA A 187 -6.18 24.82 -1.99
CA ALA A 187 -5.81 23.83 -0.98
C ALA A 187 -4.48 23.13 -1.28
N TRP A 188 -3.75 22.79 -0.22
CA TRP A 188 -2.65 21.84 -0.30
C TRP A 188 -3.18 20.47 -0.78
N CYS A 189 -2.54 19.93 -1.81
CA CYS A 189 -2.74 18.56 -2.27
C CYS A 189 -1.42 17.79 -2.19
N GLN A 190 -1.46 16.55 -1.72
CA GLN A 190 -0.31 15.66 -1.83
C GLN A 190 -0.33 14.96 -3.18
N VAL A 191 0.77 15.03 -3.93
CA VAL A 191 0.96 14.37 -5.21
C VAL A 191 2.03 13.30 -5.06
N CYS A 192 1.76 12.09 -5.53
CA CYS A 192 2.69 10.96 -5.45
C CYS A 192 2.76 10.20 -6.77
N PHE A 193 3.98 10.02 -7.26
CA PHE A 193 4.33 9.16 -8.38
C PHE A 193 5.03 7.93 -7.81
N ASN A 194 4.33 6.80 -7.85
CA ASN A 194 4.80 5.59 -7.16
C ASN A 194 5.46 4.63 -8.13
N ASP A 195 6.33 3.78 -7.59
CA ASP A 195 6.87 2.59 -8.24
C ASP A 195 7.72 2.90 -9.49
N TRP A 196 8.48 4.02 -9.53
CA TRP A 196 9.44 4.25 -10.60
C TRP A 196 10.57 3.23 -10.54
N PRO A 197 10.78 2.39 -11.57
CA PRO A 197 11.86 1.42 -11.58
C PRO A 197 13.16 2.09 -12.01
N ALA A 198 14.16 2.11 -11.13
CA ALA A 198 15.47 2.65 -11.46
C ALA A 198 16.12 1.84 -12.59
N THR A 199 16.37 2.50 -13.72
CA THR A 199 16.98 1.93 -14.93
C THR A 199 18.50 1.97 -14.92
N VAL A 200 19.09 2.62 -13.92
CA VAL A 200 20.52 2.82 -13.75
C VAL A 200 20.94 2.56 -12.31
N ASN A 201 22.24 2.32 -12.11
CA ASN A 201 22.86 2.34 -10.79
C ASN A 201 23.77 3.56 -10.69
N GLY A 202 23.46 4.50 -9.80
CA GLY A 202 24.22 5.76 -9.66
C GLY A 202 23.32 6.97 -9.46
N VAL A 203 23.83 8.15 -9.84
CA VAL A 203 23.14 9.42 -9.65
C VAL A 203 22.07 9.63 -10.73
N VAL A 204 20.87 10.04 -10.32
CA VAL A 204 19.82 10.58 -11.18
C VAL A 204 19.37 11.94 -10.68
N THR A 205 18.85 12.79 -11.57
CA THR A 205 18.28 14.09 -11.21
C THR A 205 16.77 14.01 -11.21
N ILE A 206 16.13 14.27 -10.06
CA ILE A 206 14.67 14.44 -9.98
C ILE A 206 14.34 15.90 -10.27
N ARG A 207 13.29 16.15 -11.06
CA ARG A 207 12.92 17.51 -11.47
C ARG A 207 11.43 17.73 -11.38
N LEU A 208 11.08 18.94 -10.97
CA LEU A 208 9.76 19.54 -11.12
C LEU A 208 9.85 20.70 -12.11
N LEU A 209 8.99 20.67 -13.11
CA LEU A 209 8.89 21.69 -14.15
C LEU A 209 7.49 22.27 -14.16
N GLN A 210 7.37 23.58 -14.39
CA GLN A 210 6.06 24.17 -14.64
C GLN A 210 5.55 23.75 -16.03
N ASN A 211 4.45 23.00 -16.10
CA ASN A 211 3.93 22.34 -17.30
C ASN A 211 2.86 23.17 -18.04
N ASN A 212 2.25 24.15 -17.38
CA ASN A 212 1.28 25.07 -17.97
C ASN A 212 1.57 26.52 -17.55
N ASP A 213 0.86 27.48 -18.14
CA ASP A 213 1.07 28.90 -17.88
C ASP A 213 -0.27 29.63 -17.75
N PRO A 214 -1.01 29.41 -16.65
CA PRO A 214 -2.14 30.26 -16.32
C PRO A 214 -1.67 31.69 -16.05
N GLN A 215 -2.56 32.66 -16.22
CA GLN A 215 -2.26 34.04 -15.86
C GLN A 215 -1.90 34.09 -14.36
N TYR A 216 -0.75 34.61 -13.94
CA TYR A 216 -0.29 34.53 -12.54
C TYR A 216 -0.09 33.09 -12.04
N ALA A 217 0.82 32.37 -12.69
CA ALA A 217 1.21 31.00 -12.35
C ALA A 217 2.02 30.91 -11.04
N ASP A 218 1.41 31.30 -9.92
CA ASP A 218 2.06 31.37 -8.61
C ASP A 218 1.61 30.19 -7.74
N PHE A 219 2.55 29.48 -7.12
CA PHE A 219 2.25 28.22 -6.44
C PHE A 219 3.26 27.90 -5.32
N GLY A 220 2.88 26.96 -4.45
CA GLY A 220 3.71 26.46 -3.34
C GLY A 220 4.09 25.00 -3.50
N ILE A 221 5.30 24.62 -3.06
CA ILE A 221 5.75 23.22 -2.95
C ILE A 221 6.34 23.02 -1.55
N ASP A 222 5.99 21.92 -0.89
CA ASP A 222 6.59 21.50 0.37
C ASP A 222 6.73 19.98 0.49
N ASN A 223 7.40 19.50 1.54
CA ASN A 223 7.52 18.10 1.93
C ASN A 223 7.89 17.18 0.76
N VAL A 224 8.96 17.54 0.05
CA VAL A 224 9.42 16.77 -1.10
C VAL A 224 10.06 15.46 -0.63
N GLU A 225 9.55 14.35 -1.11
CA GLU A 225 9.96 13.02 -0.68
C GLU A 225 10.40 12.19 -1.87
N PHE A 226 11.61 11.62 -1.78
CA PHE A 226 12.04 10.58 -2.69
C PHE A 226 12.73 9.47 -1.92
N GLY A 227 12.26 8.24 -2.10
CA GLY A 227 12.77 7.12 -1.32
C GLY A 227 12.56 5.79 -2.04
N GLY A 228 13.49 4.86 -1.81
CA GLY A 228 13.34 3.48 -2.28
C GLY A 228 12.20 2.80 -1.54
N CYS A 229 11.37 2.07 -2.26
CA CYS A 229 10.42 1.16 -1.65
C CYS A 229 11.13 -0.15 -1.36
N LEU A 230 11.04 -0.63 -0.12
CA LEU A 230 11.40 -2.01 0.15
C LEU A 230 10.48 -2.87 -0.70
N THR A 231 11.03 -3.51 -1.73
CA THR A 231 10.30 -4.54 -2.47
C THR A 231 9.88 -5.59 -1.45
N THR A 232 8.58 -5.69 -1.15
CA THR A 232 8.10 -6.85 -0.42
C THR A 232 8.36 -8.06 -1.30
N THR A 233 8.98 -9.08 -0.71
CA THR A 233 9.00 -10.41 -1.30
C THR A 233 7.57 -10.80 -1.63
N ASP A 234 7.39 -11.23 -2.88
CA ASP A 234 6.18 -11.76 -3.48
C ASP A 234 5.21 -12.38 -2.45
N ILE A 235 3.90 -12.14 -2.62
CA ILE A 235 2.90 -12.92 -1.90
C ILE A 235 3.02 -14.34 -2.46
N SER A 236 3.76 -15.20 -1.76
CA SER A 236 3.62 -16.63 -2.00
C SER A 236 2.15 -16.94 -1.79
N GLU A 237 1.49 -17.38 -2.86
CA GLU A 237 0.20 -18.04 -2.74
C GLU A 237 0.31 -19.00 -1.55
N VAL A 238 -0.63 -18.89 -0.60
CA VAL A 238 -0.74 -19.92 0.43
C VAL A 238 -1.08 -21.18 -0.35
N ARG A 239 -0.07 -21.97 -0.69
CA ARG A 239 -0.27 -23.36 -1.08
C ARG A 239 -0.94 -23.96 0.13
N LEU A 240 -2.26 -24.05 0.09
CA LEU A 240 -3.01 -24.87 1.01
C LEU A 240 -2.25 -26.19 1.05
N PRO A 241 -1.74 -26.64 2.21
CA PRO A 241 -1.02 -27.90 2.28
C PRO A 241 -1.93 -28.90 1.60
N GLN A 242 -1.42 -29.55 0.55
CA GLN A 242 -2.15 -30.47 -0.29
C GLN A 242 -2.97 -31.37 0.64
N ILE A 243 -4.28 -31.11 0.76
CA ILE A 243 -5.11 -31.81 1.74
C ILE A 243 -5.33 -33.18 1.13
N PHE A 244 -4.39 -34.09 1.39
CA PHE A 244 -4.63 -35.50 1.12
C PHE A 244 -5.88 -35.88 1.93
N PRO A 245 -6.93 -36.39 1.29
CA PRO A 245 -8.11 -36.83 2.02
C PRO A 245 -7.68 -37.86 3.05
N LEU A 246 -8.22 -37.76 4.27
CA LEU A 246 -7.94 -38.74 5.32
C LEU A 246 -8.48 -40.10 4.83
N GLU A 247 -7.60 -41.08 4.71
CA GLU A 247 -7.99 -42.43 4.28
C GLU A 247 -8.72 -43.13 5.42
N VAL A 248 -10.02 -43.39 5.20
CA VAL A 248 -10.87 -44.05 6.18
C VAL A 248 -11.64 -45.18 5.52
N TYR A 249 -11.53 -46.40 6.07
CA TYR A 249 -12.14 -47.61 5.51
C TYR A 249 -12.55 -48.62 6.61
N PRO A 250 -13.55 -49.49 6.37
CA PRO A 250 -14.42 -49.47 5.20
C PRO A 250 -15.35 -48.25 5.22
N ASN A 251 -15.81 -47.81 4.05
CA ASN A 251 -16.84 -46.79 3.90
C ASN A 251 -17.78 -47.21 2.77
N PRO A 252 -19.02 -47.64 3.04
CA PRO A 252 -19.71 -47.61 4.34
C PRO A 252 -19.15 -48.55 5.42
N PHE A 253 -19.47 -48.28 6.70
CA PHE A 253 -19.05 -49.08 7.86
C PHE A 253 -20.22 -49.57 8.72
N THR A 254 -19.97 -50.61 9.52
CA THR A 254 -20.98 -51.24 10.41
C THR A 254 -20.60 -51.22 11.89
N GLN A 255 -19.38 -51.63 12.27
CA GLN A 255 -18.96 -51.68 13.68
C GLN A 255 -17.74 -50.82 13.99
N GLU A 256 -16.83 -50.70 13.03
CA GLU A 256 -15.54 -50.03 13.22
C GLU A 256 -15.10 -49.30 11.95
N LEU A 257 -14.22 -48.31 12.14
CA LEU A 257 -13.54 -47.58 11.07
C LEU A 257 -12.03 -47.69 11.29
N THR A 258 -11.29 -47.99 10.23
CA THR A 258 -9.84 -47.84 10.20
C THR A 258 -9.49 -46.49 9.60
N VAL A 259 -8.65 -45.73 10.29
CA VAL A 259 -8.11 -44.44 9.84
C VAL A 259 -6.62 -44.64 9.58
N SER A 260 -6.18 -44.42 8.34
CA SER A 260 -4.75 -44.47 7.99
C SER A 260 -4.12 -43.09 8.20
N LEU A 261 -3.16 -43.00 9.12
CA LEU A 261 -2.37 -41.80 9.39
C LEU A 261 -0.92 -41.95 8.91
N GLN A 262 -0.63 -42.92 8.02
CA GLN A 262 0.72 -43.23 7.56
C GLN A 262 1.42 -42.04 6.90
N SER A 263 0.66 -41.16 6.24
CA SER A 263 1.15 -39.94 5.60
C SER A 263 1.26 -38.74 6.56
N LEU A 264 0.84 -38.88 7.82
CA LEU A 264 0.89 -37.81 8.81
C LEU A 264 2.17 -37.89 9.66
N PRO A 265 2.67 -36.74 10.17
CA PRO A 265 3.88 -36.70 11.00
C PRO A 265 3.79 -37.61 12.24
N LEU A 266 4.93 -38.18 12.67
CA LEU A 266 5.08 -39.03 13.86
C LEU A 266 4.92 -38.20 15.16
N GLN A 267 3.70 -37.77 15.44
CA GLN A 267 3.32 -36.98 16.60
C GLN A 267 1.92 -37.35 17.09
N ASP A 268 1.51 -36.77 18.22
CA ASP A 268 0.14 -36.93 18.71
C ASP A 268 -0.84 -36.23 17.77
N ILE A 269 -1.80 -37.01 17.27
CA ILE A 269 -2.90 -36.60 16.41
C ILE A 269 -4.20 -36.80 17.18
N LYS A 270 -5.01 -35.75 17.25
CA LYS A 270 -6.37 -35.82 17.76
C LYS A 270 -7.31 -36.31 16.65
N LEU A 271 -7.81 -37.52 16.77
CA LEU A 271 -8.91 -38.04 15.96
C LEU A 271 -10.26 -37.69 16.57
N THR A 272 -11.18 -37.21 15.75
CA THR A 272 -12.57 -36.96 16.15
C THR A 272 -13.54 -37.49 15.11
N VAL A 273 -14.66 -38.02 15.59
CA VAL A 273 -15.84 -38.32 14.78
C VAL A 273 -16.93 -37.34 15.19
N SER A 274 -17.54 -36.66 14.23
CA SER A 274 -18.64 -35.72 14.46
C SER A 274 -19.81 -35.95 13.52
N ASP A 275 -21.00 -35.50 13.92
CA ASP A 275 -22.14 -35.41 13.02
C ASP A 275 -22.04 -34.21 12.06
N LEU A 276 -23.03 -34.04 11.17
CA LEU A 276 -23.07 -32.96 10.18
C LEU A 276 -23.25 -31.56 10.79
N TRP A 277 -23.67 -31.48 12.05
CA TRP A 277 -23.76 -30.21 12.79
C TRP A 277 -22.47 -29.90 13.56
N GLY A 278 -21.43 -30.73 13.41
CA GLY A 278 -20.12 -30.54 14.04
C GLY A 278 -20.09 -30.96 15.52
N ARG A 279 -21.13 -31.64 16.03
CA ARG A 279 -21.11 -32.17 17.40
C ARG A 279 -20.18 -33.38 17.46
N GLU A 280 -19.19 -33.31 18.33
CA GLU A 280 -18.23 -34.39 18.57
C GLU A 280 -18.90 -35.58 19.26
N LEU A 281 -18.80 -36.76 18.64
CA LEU A 281 -19.38 -38.02 19.12
C LEU A 281 -18.30 -38.93 19.71
N THR A 282 -17.08 -38.85 19.18
CA THR A 282 -15.94 -39.64 19.65
C THR A 282 -14.67 -38.83 19.47
N ARG A 283 -13.74 -39.00 20.41
CA ARG A 283 -12.40 -38.42 20.37
C ARG A 283 -11.38 -39.44 20.84
N GLN A 284 -10.25 -39.51 20.14
CA GLN A 284 -9.09 -40.28 20.56
C GLN A 284 -7.81 -39.52 20.22
N VAL A 285 -6.79 -39.65 21.07
CA VAL A 285 -5.43 -39.18 20.73
C VAL A 285 -4.63 -40.41 20.31
N VAL A 286 -4.00 -40.33 19.15
CA VAL A 286 -3.25 -41.43 18.54
C VAL A 286 -1.96 -40.92 17.93
N SER A 287 -1.01 -41.80 17.62
CA SER A 287 0.21 -41.39 16.92
C SER A 287 -0.01 -41.34 15.40
N GLY A 288 0.47 -40.29 14.74
CA GLY A 288 0.62 -40.29 13.28
C GLY A 288 1.66 -41.31 12.82
N GLY A 289 1.73 -41.57 11.51
CA GLY A 289 2.58 -42.59 10.90
C GLY A 289 2.08 -44.04 11.03
N SER A 290 0.90 -44.26 11.61
CA SER A 290 0.30 -45.60 11.77
C SER A 290 -1.19 -45.64 11.44
N THR A 291 -1.78 -46.82 11.40
CA THR A 291 -3.23 -47.04 11.23
C THR A 291 -3.91 -47.23 12.58
N HIS A 292 -5.11 -46.69 12.75
CA HIS A 292 -5.88 -46.80 14.00
C HIS A 292 -7.31 -47.21 13.75
N THR A 293 -7.86 -48.04 14.64
CA THR A 293 -9.26 -48.47 14.58
C THR A 293 -10.10 -47.68 15.58
N LEU A 294 -11.22 -47.13 15.12
CA LEU A 294 -12.22 -46.45 15.91
C LEU A 294 -13.43 -47.37 16.10
N ALA A 295 -13.79 -47.65 17.35
CA ALA A 295 -15.00 -48.41 17.70
C ALA A 295 -16.23 -47.48 17.65
N VAL A 296 -16.97 -47.53 16.53
CA VAL A 296 -18.07 -46.61 16.21
C VAL A 296 -19.41 -47.32 15.98
N GLY A 297 -19.51 -48.61 16.35
CA GLY A 297 -20.68 -49.44 16.11
C GLY A 297 -21.94 -48.99 16.85
N GLN A 298 -21.78 -48.23 17.93
CA GLN A 298 -22.89 -47.66 18.70
C GLN A 298 -23.51 -46.41 18.03
N LEU A 299 -22.90 -45.88 16.97
CA LEU A 299 -23.43 -44.74 16.26
C LEU A 299 -24.66 -45.15 15.42
N PRO A 300 -25.74 -44.33 15.41
CA PRO A 300 -26.89 -44.55 14.52
C PRO A 300 -26.50 -44.59 13.04
N ALA A 301 -27.30 -45.23 12.21
CA ALA A 301 -27.14 -45.13 10.74
C ALA A 301 -27.20 -43.66 10.30
N GLY A 302 -26.28 -43.25 9.41
CA GLY A 302 -26.14 -41.84 9.05
C GLY A 302 -24.78 -41.48 8.44
N VAL A 303 -24.58 -40.19 8.21
CA VAL A 303 -23.34 -39.62 7.66
C VAL A 303 -22.55 -38.93 8.76
N TYR A 304 -21.25 -39.20 8.81
CA TYR A 304 -20.33 -38.65 9.80
C TYR A 304 -19.09 -38.05 9.15
N LEU A 305 -18.44 -37.15 9.87
CA LEU A 305 -17.13 -36.60 9.52
C LEU A 305 -16.09 -37.17 10.47
N VAL A 306 -15.03 -37.74 9.91
CA VAL A 306 -13.82 -38.11 10.65
C VAL A 306 -12.78 -37.04 10.39
N ALA A 307 -12.19 -36.50 11.46
CA ALA A 307 -11.12 -35.51 11.37
C ALA A 307 -9.90 -35.96 12.15
N ALA A 308 -8.72 -35.68 11.61
CA ALA A 308 -7.43 -35.77 12.28
C ALA A 308 -6.91 -34.34 12.47
N THR A 309 -6.43 -34.00 13.66
CA THR A 309 -5.89 -32.67 13.96
C THR A 309 -4.54 -32.79 14.64
N ASP A 310 -3.52 -32.15 14.10
CA ASP A 310 -2.18 -32.14 14.70
C ASP A 310 -2.01 -31.02 15.76
N ARG A 311 -0.83 -30.95 16.36
CA ARG A 311 -0.48 -29.93 17.36
C ARG A 311 -0.42 -28.51 16.79
N ASP A 312 -0.15 -28.39 15.48
CA ASP A 312 -0.09 -27.12 14.76
C ASP A 312 -1.49 -26.64 14.30
N GLY A 313 -2.54 -27.42 14.59
CA GLY A 313 -3.91 -27.13 14.20
C GLY A 313 -4.24 -27.47 12.74
N ARG A 314 -3.38 -28.20 12.02
CA ARG A 314 -3.71 -28.73 10.68
C ARG A 314 -4.78 -29.78 10.81
N ILE A 315 -5.75 -29.78 9.90
CA ILE A 315 -6.91 -30.68 9.93
C ILE A 315 -7.03 -31.46 8.62
N TRP A 316 -7.07 -32.78 8.72
CA TRP A 316 -7.46 -33.69 7.63
C TRP A 316 -8.86 -34.22 7.89
N ARG A 317 -9.69 -34.36 6.86
CA ARG A 317 -11.08 -34.79 7.01
C ARG A 317 -11.47 -35.84 5.99
N SER A 318 -12.41 -36.69 6.36
CA SER A 318 -13.10 -37.62 5.48
C SER A 318 -14.56 -37.79 5.87
N ARG A 319 -15.41 -38.02 4.87
CA ARG A 319 -16.84 -38.29 5.06
C ARG A 319 -17.08 -39.79 5.03
N VAL A 320 -17.73 -40.32 6.05
CA VAL A 320 -18.04 -41.75 6.18
C VAL A 320 -19.53 -41.99 6.38
N VAL A 321 -20.02 -43.15 5.94
CA VAL A 321 -21.43 -43.54 6.00
C VAL A 321 -21.59 -44.78 6.87
N LYS A 322 -22.41 -44.70 7.93
CA LYS A 322 -22.82 -45.83 8.77
C LYS A 322 -24.06 -46.48 8.18
N GLN A 323 -24.01 -47.80 7.99
CA GLN A 323 -25.16 -48.65 7.66
C GLN A 323 -25.65 -49.41 8.88
#